data_AF-A0A444R0T0-F1
#
_entry.id   AF-A0A444R0T0-F1
#
_cell.length_a   1.000
_cell.length_b   1.000
_cell.length_c   1.000
_cell.angle_alpha   90.00
_cell.angle_beta   90.00
_cell.angle_gamma   90.00
#
_symmetry.space_group_name_H-M   'P 1'
#
loop_
_entity.id
_entity.type
_entity.pdbx_description
1 polymer ?
#
loop_
_entity_poly.entity_id
_entity_poly.type
_entity_poly.pdbx_seq_one_letter_code
_entity_poly.pdbx_strand_id
1 'polypeptide(L)'
;ADNVVLENGGRLDVLSGHTATNTRVDDGGTLDIRNGGAATTVSMGNGGVLLADSGAAVSGTRSDGKAFSIGGGQADALMLEKGSSFTLNAGDTATDTTVNGGLFTARGGTLAGTTTLNNGATLTLSGKTVNNDTLTIREGDALLQGGALTGNGSVEKSGSGTLTVSNTTLTQKAVNLNEGTLTLNDSTVTTDVIAQRGTALKLTGSTVLNGAIDPTNVT
;
A
#
# COMPACT_ATOMS: atom_id res chain seq x y z
N ALA A 1 -23.48 5.31 15.22
CA ALA A 1 -22.98 4.42 16.28
C ALA A 1 -22.02 5.21 17.17
N ASP A 2 -21.96 4.93 18.46
CA ASP A 2 -21.03 5.63 19.37
C ASP A 2 -20.49 4.63 20.40
N ASN A 3 -19.21 4.75 20.74
CA ASN A 3 -18.51 3.92 21.72
C ASN A 3 -18.64 2.40 21.48
N VAL A 4 -18.60 1.98 20.21
CA VAL A 4 -18.65 0.56 19.85
C VAL A 4 -17.26 -0.06 20.04
N VAL A 5 -17.19 -1.18 20.75
CA VAL A 5 -15.98 -2.01 20.87
C VAL A 5 -16.14 -3.22 19.97
N LEU A 6 -15.14 -3.46 19.12
CA LEU A 6 -15.10 -4.57 18.16
C LEU A 6 -13.89 -5.45 18.50
N GLU A 7 -14.16 -6.71 18.83
CA GLU A 7 -13.16 -7.71 19.18
C GLU A 7 -13.74 -9.10 18.91
N ASN A 8 -12.90 -10.14 18.83
CA ASN A 8 -13.31 -11.55 18.77
C ASN A 8 -14.37 -11.86 17.69
N GLY A 9 -14.24 -11.26 16.50
CA GLY A 9 -15.18 -11.43 15.38
C GLY A 9 -16.29 -10.36 15.32
N GLY A 10 -16.34 -9.44 16.30
CA GLY A 10 -17.22 -8.28 16.26
C GLY A 10 -16.97 -7.40 15.04
N ARG A 11 -18.04 -6.94 14.40
CA ARG A 11 -17.95 -6.16 13.17
C ARG A 11 -18.96 -5.02 13.15
N LEU A 12 -18.53 -3.85 12.67
CA LEU A 12 -19.38 -2.70 12.39
C LEU A 12 -19.23 -2.27 10.93
N ASP A 13 -20.35 -2.23 10.21
CA ASP A 13 -20.45 -1.61 8.89
C ASP A 13 -21.02 -0.19 9.04
N VAL A 14 -20.24 0.81 8.66
CA VAL A 14 -20.66 2.20 8.58
C VAL A 14 -21.05 2.50 7.13
N LEU A 15 -22.36 2.47 6.87
CA LEU A 15 -22.91 2.67 5.54
C LEU A 15 -22.85 4.14 5.11
N SER A 16 -23.05 4.37 3.81
CA SER A 16 -23.11 5.72 3.23
C SER A 16 -24.10 6.62 3.97
N GLY A 17 -23.70 7.85 4.29
CA GLY A 17 -24.50 8.82 5.02
C GLY A 17 -24.62 8.57 6.54
N HIS A 18 -24.01 7.49 7.06
CA HIS A 18 -24.02 7.19 8.50
C HIS A 18 -22.68 7.52 9.16
N THR A 19 -22.74 7.72 10.47
CA THR A 19 -21.57 8.07 11.29
C THR A 19 -21.37 7.09 12.44
N ALA A 20 -20.13 6.70 12.68
CA ALA A 20 -19.65 6.07 13.90
C ALA A 20 -18.65 6.99 14.62
N THR A 21 -18.74 7.07 15.94
CA THR A 21 -17.79 7.83 16.78
C THR A 21 -17.20 6.91 17.84
N ASN A 22 -15.97 7.18 18.27
CA ASN A 22 -15.31 6.48 19.38
C ASN A 22 -15.30 4.95 19.22
N THR A 23 -15.12 4.46 17.99
CA THR A 23 -15.08 3.02 17.74
C THR A 23 -13.70 2.48 18.10
N ARG A 24 -13.65 1.51 19.01
CA ARG A 24 -12.44 0.76 19.36
C ARG A 24 -12.42 -0.54 18.57
N VAL A 25 -11.34 -0.80 17.84
CA VAL A 25 -11.17 -2.00 17.01
C VAL A 25 -9.97 -2.78 17.52
N ASP A 26 -10.21 -3.79 18.35
CA ASP A 26 -9.19 -4.65 18.95
C ASP A 26 -9.08 -5.98 18.20
N ASP A 27 -8.34 -6.94 18.77
CA ASP A 27 -8.01 -8.21 18.15
C ASP A 27 -9.25 -8.97 17.66
N GLY A 28 -9.25 -9.31 16.36
CA GLY A 28 -10.37 -9.95 15.69
C GLY A 28 -11.58 -9.05 15.42
N GLY A 29 -11.54 -7.77 15.80
CA GLY A 29 -12.57 -6.79 15.47
C GLY A 29 -12.43 -6.27 14.04
N THR A 30 -13.53 -5.92 13.38
CA THR A 30 -13.51 -5.32 12.04
C THR A 30 -14.40 -4.10 11.91
N LEU A 31 -13.80 -2.97 11.52
CA LEU A 31 -14.53 -1.77 11.13
C LEU A 31 -14.51 -1.62 9.60
N ASP A 32 -15.68 -1.65 8.98
CA ASP A 32 -15.86 -1.42 7.54
C ASP A 32 -16.59 -0.10 7.31
N ILE A 33 -15.89 0.88 6.75
CA ILE A 33 -16.45 2.17 6.38
C ILE A 33 -16.65 2.20 4.87
N ARG A 34 -17.91 2.21 4.45
CA ARG A 34 -18.28 2.30 3.03
C ARG A 34 -18.11 3.72 2.52
N ASN A 35 -17.99 3.86 1.21
CA ASN A 35 -18.00 5.14 0.52
C ASN A 35 -19.14 6.06 1.00
N GLY A 36 -18.80 7.28 1.41
CA GLY A 36 -19.72 8.26 2.00
C GLY A 36 -20.11 8.00 3.46
N GLY A 37 -19.58 6.95 4.10
CA GLY A 37 -19.68 6.72 5.55
C GLY A 37 -18.60 7.48 6.31
N ALA A 38 -18.87 7.79 7.59
CA ALA A 38 -17.95 8.54 8.45
C ALA A 38 -17.63 7.79 9.75
N ALA A 39 -16.35 7.70 10.11
CA ALA A 39 -15.91 7.16 11.39
C ALA A 39 -14.85 8.07 12.02
N THR A 40 -15.18 8.73 13.12
CA THR A 40 -14.23 9.62 13.82
C THR A 40 -13.84 9.07 15.18
N THR A 41 -12.68 9.52 15.68
CA THR A 41 -12.06 9.03 16.91
C THR A 41 -11.94 7.50 16.94
N VAL A 42 -11.64 6.91 15.78
CA VAL A 42 -11.35 5.47 15.67
C VAL A 42 -10.08 5.16 16.44
N SER A 43 -10.10 4.11 17.24
CA SER A 43 -8.93 3.64 17.97
C SER A 43 -8.60 2.22 17.52
N MET A 44 -7.55 2.08 16.71
CA MET A 44 -7.09 0.78 16.24
C MET A 44 -6.17 0.14 17.28
N GLY A 45 -6.55 -1.03 17.76
CA GLY A 45 -5.72 -1.92 18.56
C GLY A 45 -4.94 -2.92 17.70
N ASN A 46 -4.05 -3.67 18.34
CA ASN A 46 -3.35 -4.77 17.68
C ASN A 46 -4.35 -5.85 17.25
N GLY A 47 -4.23 -6.34 16.02
CA GLY A 47 -5.14 -7.35 15.45
C GLY A 47 -6.48 -6.80 14.96
N GLY A 48 -6.75 -5.50 15.13
CA GLY A 48 -7.93 -4.84 14.58
C GLY A 48 -7.85 -4.69 13.06
N VAL A 49 -9.00 -4.87 12.38
CA VAL A 49 -9.10 -4.81 10.92
C VAL A 49 -9.84 -3.56 10.47
N LEU A 50 -9.24 -2.83 9.54
CA LEU A 50 -9.85 -1.67 8.87
C LEU A 50 -10.15 -2.00 7.41
N LEU A 51 -11.40 -1.81 6.99
CA LEU A 51 -11.82 -1.83 5.58
C LEU A 51 -12.35 -0.44 5.23
N ALA A 52 -11.75 0.21 4.24
CA ALA A 52 -12.18 1.55 3.82
C ALA A 52 -11.84 1.84 2.36
N ASP A 53 -12.41 2.89 1.81
CA ASP A 53 -12.01 3.47 0.53
C ASP A 53 -11.82 4.99 0.66
N SER A 54 -11.14 5.60 -0.32
CA SER A 54 -10.81 7.03 -0.30
C SER A 54 -12.03 7.97 -0.35
N GLY A 55 -13.23 7.46 -0.61
CA GLY A 55 -14.50 8.19 -0.50
C GLY A 55 -15.14 8.16 0.89
N ALA A 56 -14.53 7.48 1.87
CA ALA A 56 -14.95 7.54 3.27
C ALA A 56 -14.41 8.81 3.98
N ALA A 57 -14.96 9.12 5.16
CA ALA A 57 -14.43 10.13 6.06
C ALA A 57 -13.99 9.48 7.38
N VAL A 58 -12.68 9.32 7.60
CA VAL A 58 -12.14 8.60 8.76
C VAL A 58 -11.13 9.47 9.50
N SER A 59 -11.18 9.48 10.82
CA SER A 59 -10.10 10.00 11.66
C SER A 59 -9.89 9.13 12.88
N GLY A 60 -8.63 8.88 13.22
CA GLY A 60 -8.31 7.99 14.33
C GLY A 60 -6.84 7.88 14.65
N THR A 61 -6.54 6.94 15.54
CA THR A 61 -5.18 6.58 15.93
C THR A 61 -4.91 5.10 15.66
N ARG A 62 -3.70 4.82 15.17
CA ARG A 62 -3.13 3.50 14.94
C ARG A 62 -2.73 2.84 16.26
N SER A 63 -2.44 1.54 16.23
CA SER A 63 -1.93 0.81 17.39
C SER A 63 -0.57 1.31 17.88
N ASP A 64 0.23 1.93 17.02
CA ASP A 64 1.49 2.61 17.34
C ASP A 64 1.31 4.04 17.87
N GLY A 65 0.06 4.48 18.07
CA GLY A 65 -0.30 5.79 18.60
C GLY A 65 -0.26 6.94 17.60
N LYS A 66 0.15 6.70 16.35
CA LYS A 66 0.14 7.74 15.31
C LYS A 66 -1.28 8.01 14.82
N ALA A 67 -1.57 9.27 14.49
CA ALA A 67 -2.83 9.63 13.85
C ALA A 67 -2.86 9.11 12.40
N PHE A 68 -4.06 8.87 11.88
CA PHE A 68 -4.32 8.62 10.46
C PHE A 68 -5.66 9.25 10.06
N SER A 69 -5.85 9.52 8.77
CA SER A 69 -7.12 10.07 8.29
C SER A 69 -7.45 9.69 6.85
N ILE A 70 -8.73 9.78 6.52
CA ILE A 70 -9.26 9.74 5.16
C ILE A 70 -10.31 10.85 5.07
N GLY A 71 -10.24 11.71 4.06
CA GLY A 71 -11.25 12.73 3.85
C GLY A 71 -11.03 13.51 2.56
N GLY A 72 -12.13 13.80 1.85
CA GLY A 72 -12.07 14.60 0.63
C GLY A 72 -11.17 13.98 -0.47
N GLY A 73 -11.13 12.65 -0.57
CA GLY A 73 -10.27 11.95 -1.53
C GLY A 73 -8.78 11.96 -1.15
N GLN A 74 -8.43 12.30 0.09
CA GLN A 74 -7.07 12.27 0.62
C GLN A 74 -6.99 11.27 1.78
N ALA A 75 -6.14 10.27 1.67
CA ALA A 75 -5.79 9.38 2.78
C ALA A 75 -4.38 9.69 3.27
N ASP A 76 -4.17 9.66 4.58
CA ASP A 76 -2.90 10.00 5.21
C ASP A 76 -2.54 8.99 6.31
N ALA A 77 -1.28 8.55 6.29
CA ALA A 77 -0.65 7.71 7.31
C ALA A 77 -1.39 6.39 7.61
N LEU A 78 -2.09 5.81 6.63
CA LEU A 78 -2.81 4.54 6.82
C LEU A 78 -1.86 3.40 7.24
N MET A 79 -2.33 2.54 8.14
CA MET A 79 -1.69 1.27 8.49
C MET A 79 -2.62 0.11 8.13
N LEU A 80 -2.20 -0.70 7.16
CA LEU A 80 -2.97 -1.84 6.69
C LEU A 80 -2.27 -3.13 7.09
N GLU A 81 -2.56 -3.58 8.31
CA GLU A 81 -2.13 -4.88 8.83
C GLU A 81 -2.86 -6.03 8.11
N LYS A 82 -2.42 -7.27 8.32
CA LYS A 82 -3.08 -8.46 7.76
C LYS A 82 -4.60 -8.47 8.02
N GLY A 83 -5.37 -8.63 6.96
CA GLY A 83 -6.84 -8.59 6.99
C GLY A 83 -7.43 -7.21 6.68
N SER A 84 -6.67 -6.13 6.92
CA SER A 84 -7.09 -4.77 6.54
C SER A 84 -6.95 -4.54 5.05
N SER A 85 -7.84 -3.72 4.51
CA SER A 85 -7.80 -3.35 3.09
C SER A 85 -8.23 -1.92 2.84
N PHE A 86 -7.55 -1.25 1.91
CA PHE A 86 -7.92 0.08 1.45
C PHE A 86 -8.08 0.12 -0.07
N THR A 87 -9.10 0.85 -0.55
CA THR A 87 -9.28 1.14 -1.98
C THR A 87 -9.07 2.63 -2.26
N LEU A 88 -8.05 2.96 -3.05
CA LEU A 88 -7.85 4.28 -3.61
C LEU A 88 -8.64 4.43 -4.92
N ASN A 89 -9.62 5.34 -4.93
CA ASN A 89 -10.41 5.65 -6.12
C ASN A 89 -9.62 6.53 -7.11
N ALA A 90 -10.09 6.58 -8.36
CA ALA A 90 -9.44 7.37 -9.39
C ALA A 90 -9.54 8.87 -9.08
N GLY A 91 -8.41 9.59 -9.17
CA GLY A 91 -8.32 11.03 -8.88
C GLY A 91 -7.91 11.38 -7.45
N ASP A 92 -7.97 10.39 -6.54
CA ASP A 92 -7.65 10.57 -5.13
C ASP A 92 -6.15 10.36 -4.85
N THR A 93 -5.72 10.71 -3.64
CA THR A 93 -4.33 10.56 -3.17
C THR A 93 -4.28 9.76 -1.88
N ALA A 94 -3.29 8.87 -1.76
CA ALA A 94 -2.90 8.26 -0.49
C ALA A 94 -1.44 8.62 -0.17
N THR A 95 -1.22 9.23 0.99
CA THR A 95 0.07 9.71 1.47
C THR A 95 0.55 8.84 2.62
N ASP A 96 1.84 8.49 2.62
CA ASP A 96 2.53 7.80 3.73
C ASP A 96 1.83 6.50 4.21
N THR A 97 1.23 5.77 3.26
CA THR A 97 0.55 4.52 3.57
C THR A 97 1.54 3.40 3.84
N THR A 98 1.37 2.69 4.96
CA THR A 98 2.09 1.46 5.27
C THR A 98 1.15 0.26 5.13
N VAL A 99 1.52 -0.69 4.28
CA VAL A 99 0.85 -1.98 4.13
C VAL A 99 1.76 -3.05 4.72
N ASN A 100 1.30 -3.71 5.77
CA ASN A 100 2.06 -4.70 6.53
C ASN A 100 1.28 -6.03 6.53
N GLY A 101 1.38 -6.78 5.43
CA GLY A 101 0.56 -7.99 5.21
C GLY A 101 -0.91 -7.73 4.80
N GLY A 102 -1.35 -6.47 4.75
CA GLY A 102 -2.67 -6.07 4.26
C GLY A 102 -2.78 -5.95 2.74
N LEU A 103 -3.91 -5.39 2.28
CA LEU A 103 -4.22 -5.18 0.86
C LEU A 103 -4.45 -3.68 0.56
N PHE A 104 -3.73 -3.15 -0.42
CA PHE A 104 -4.00 -1.83 -0.99
C PHE A 104 -4.42 -2.00 -2.45
N THR A 105 -5.61 -1.52 -2.81
CA THR A 105 -6.10 -1.54 -4.19
C THR A 105 -6.16 -0.12 -4.73
N ALA A 106 -5.55 0.16 -5.87
CA ALA A 106 -5.67 1.45 -6.54
C ALA A 106 -6.38 1.30 -7.88
N ARG A 107 -7.53 1.97 -8.01
CA ARG A 107 -8.28 2.07 -9.27
C ARG A 107 -7.75 3.19 -10.18
N GLY A 108 -6.82 3.98 -9.66
CA GLY A 108 -6.15 5.12 -10.28
C GLY A 108 -5.45 5.93 -9.19
N GLY A 109 -5.44 7.26 -9.32
CA GLY A 109 -5.01 8.16 -8.25
C GLY A 109 -3.49 8.27 -8.10
N THR A 110 -3.07 8.83 -6.96
CA THR A 110 -1.67 9.11 -6.66
C THR A 110 -1.24 8.47 -5.33
N LEU A 111 -0.09 7.81 -5.34
CA LEU A 111 0.66 7.46 -4.14
C LEU A 111 1.67 8.58 -3.88
N ALA A 112 1.63 9.17 -2.70
CA ALA A 112 2.47 10.30 -2.30
C ALA A 112 3.23 9.99 -0.99
N GLY A 113 4.29 10.75 -0.74
CA GLY A 113 5.19 10.51 0.37
C GLY A 113 5.88 9.15 0.27
N THR A 114 5.86 8.38 1.34
CA THR A 114 6.46 7.04 1.41
C THR A 114 5.38 5.97 1.50
N THR A 115 5.05 5.33 0.38
CA THR A 115 4.26 4.11 0.41
C THR A 115 5.15 2.92 0.78
N THR A 116 4.82 2.20 1.85
CA THR A 116 5.61 1.06 2.34
C THR A 116 4.84 -0.25 2.15
N LEU A 117 5.46 -1.28 1.56
CA LEU A 117 4.90 -2.63 1.43
C LEU A 117 5.81 -3.65 2.13
N ASN A 118 5.32 -4.29 3.20
CA ASN A 118 6.08 -5.28 3.96
C ASN A 118 5.28 -6.55 4.26
N ASN A 119 5.98 -7.62 4.62
CA ASN A 119 5.44 -8.78 5.34
C ASN A 119 4.20 -9.42 4.69
N GLY A 120 4.25 -9.62 3.37
CA GLY A 120 3.16 -10.20 2.57
C GLY A 120 2.17 -9.17 2.02
N ALA A 121 2.51 -7.88 2.08
CA ALA A 121 1.69 -6.81 1.54
C ALA A 121 1.39 -7.00 0.05
N THR A 122 0.16 -6.70 -0.35
CA THR A 122 -0.26 -6.70 -1.74
C THR A 122 -0.75 -5.31 -2.15
N LEU A 123 -0.17 -4.76 -3.22
CA LEU A 123 -0.61 -3.58 -3.95
C LEU A 123 -1.19 -4.03 -5.30
N THR A 124 -2.52 -3.94 -5.46
CA THR A 124 -3.20 -4.27 -6.71
C THR A 124 -3.60 -3.01 -7.45
N LEU A 125 -3.20 -2.88 -8.70
CA LEU A 125 -3.58 -1.77 -9.58
C LEU A 125 -4.59 -2.27 -10.61
N SER A 126 -5.74 -1.59 -10.70
CA SER A 126 -6.75 -1.85 -11.75
C SER A 126 -6.88 -0.70 -12.75
N GLY A 127 -6.01 0.31 -12.65
CA GLY A 127 -5.97 1.48 -13.51
C GLY A 127 -4.57 2.08 -13.58
N LYS A 128 -4.49 3.35 -13.99
CA LYS A 128 -3.23 4.11 -14.00
C LYS A 128 -3.09 4.86 -12.68
N THR A 129 -2.11 4.46 -11.89
CA THR A 129 -1.73 5.10 -10.63
C THR A 129 -0.41 5.83 -10.82
N VAL A 130 -0.27 6.99 -10.17
CA VAL A 130 0.94 7.81 -10.21
C VAL A 130 1.74 7.65 -8.93
N ASN A 131 3.05 7.44 -9.04
CA ASN A 131 4.00 7.63 -7.96
C ASN A 131 5.12 8.56 -8.44
N ASN A 132 5.24 9.72 -7.81
CA ASN A 132 6.35 10.66 -8.02
C ASN A 132 7.32 10.70 -6.85
N ASP A 133 7.00 9.98 -5.76
CA ASP A 133 7.76 9.98 -4.52
C ASP A 133 8.37 8.58 -4.32
N THR A 134 8.21 7.96 -3.15
CA THR A 134 8.87 6.69 -2.80
C THR A 134 7.87 5.56 -2.59
N LEU A 135 8.10 4.44 -3.29
CA LEU A 135 7.55 3.13 -2.95
C LEU A 135 8.65 2.27 -2.34
N THR A 136 8.54 1.86 -1.08
CA THR A 136 9.60 1.12 -0.38
C THR A 136 9.14 -0.24 0.15
N ILE A 137 10.03 -1.21 0.02
CA ILE A 137 9.91 -2.56 0.57
C ILE A 137 11.12 -2.76 1.48
N ARG A 138 10.87 -3.05 2.76
CA ARG A 138 11.91 -3.10 3.79
C ARG A 138 11.99 -4.44 4.50
N GLU A 139 10.88 -5.17 4.58
CA GLU A 139 10.80 -6.42 5.31
C GLU A 139 9.84 -7.41 4.63
N GLY A 140 10.22 -8.69 4.62
CA GLY A 140 9.40 -9.75 4.06
C GLY A 140 9.16 -9.61 2.56
N ASP A 141 8.18 -10.38 2.07
CA ASP A 141 7.77 -10.36 0.67
C ASP A 141 6.71 -9.28 0.42
N ALA A 142 6.63 -8.80 -0.83
CA ALA A 142 5.60 -7.89 -1.29
C ALA A 142 5.20 -8.19 -2.74
N LEU A 143 3.94 -7.95 -3.08
CA LEU A 143 3.40 -8.09 -4.43
C LEU A 143 2.83 -6.77 -4.94
N LEU A 144 3.35 -6.29 -6.06
CA LEU A 144 2.74 -5.25 -6.89
C LEU A 144 2.17 -5.93 -8.14
N GLN A 145 0.89 -5.76 -8.44
CA GLN A 145 0.28 -6.45 -9.58
C GLN A 145 -0.79 -5.65 -10.34
N GLY A 146 -0.94 -5.97 -11.61
CA GLY A 146 -1.95 -5.37 -12.49
C GLY A 146 -1.63 -3.95 -12.93
N GLY A 147 -2.51 -3.37 -13.74
CA GLY A 147 -2.58 -1.94 -14.05
C GLY A 147 -1.26 -1.29 -14.47
N ALA A 148 -1.12 0.00 -14.16
CA ALA A 148 0.08 0.76 -14.42
C ALA A 148 0.47 1.65 -13.23
N LEU A 149 1.74 1.58 -12.82
CA LEU A 149 2.35 2.53 -11.88
C LEU A 149 3.33 3.40 -12.65
N THR A 150 3.04 4.69 -12.79
CA THR A 150 3.82 5.62 -13.60
C THR A 150 4.29 6.82 -12.79
N GLY A 151 5.28 7.55 -13.27
CA GLY A 151 5.74 8.80 -12.66
C GLY A 151 7.26 8.85 -12.52
N ASN A 152 7.75 9.88 -11.84
CA ASN A 152 9.18 10.15 -11.65
C ASN A 152 9.70 9.66 -10.28
N GLY A 153 8.90 8.89 -9.55
CA GLY A 153 9.28 8.34 -8.25
C GLY A 153 10.32 7.24 -8.34
N SER A 154 10.75 6.75 -7.18
CA SER A 154 11.62 5.58 -7.07
C SER A 154 10.95 4.42 -6.34
N VAL A 155 11.44 3.22 -6.64
CA VAL A 155 11.15 2.02 -5.86
C VAL A 155 12.41 1.62 -5.08
N GLU A 156 12.30 1.50 -3.77
CA GLU A 156 13.39 1.11 -2.87
C GLU A 156 13.17 -0.33 -2.40
N LYS A 157 14.00 -1.27 -2.83
CA LYS A 157 13.94 -2.66 -2.37
C LYS A 157 15.10 -2.98 -1.43
N SER A 158 14.78 -3.23 -0.16
CA SER A 158 15.70 -3.66 0.89
C SER A 158 15.14 -4.87 1.66
N GLY A 159 15.88 -5.39 2.63
CA GLY A 159 15.54 -6.63 3.32
C GLY A 159 15.75 -7.87 2.46
N SER A 160 15.82 -9.04 3.11
CA SER A 160 16.12 -10.32 2.44
C SER A 160 14.99 -10.88 1.57
N GLY A 161 13.77 -10.38 1.72
CA GLY A 161 12.59 -10.88 1.00
C GLY A 161 12.55 -10.51 -0.49
N THR A 162 11.42 -10.86 -1.12
CA THR A 162 11.17 -10.68 -2.55
C THR A 162 10.09 -9.63 -2.80
N LEU A 163 10.41 -8.62 -3.62
CA LEU A 163 9.38 -7.84 -4.30
C LEU A 163 9.05 -8.52 -5.63
N THR A 164 7.80 -8.88 -5.83
CA THR A 164 7.28 -9.36 -7.11
C THR A 164 6.45 -8.26 -7.76
N VAL A 165 6.78 -7.90 -9.00
CA VAL A 165 5.98 -7.05 -9.88
C VAL A 165 5.39 -7.96 -10.96
N SER A 166 4.06 -8.06 -11.04
CA SER A 166 3.38 -9.03 -11.90
C SER A 166 2.29 -8.40 -12.76
N ASN A 167 2.34 -8.61 -14.07
CA ASN A 167 1.34 -8.06 -15.01
C ASN A 167 1.13 -6.55 -14.85
N THR A 168 2.22 -5.80 -14.67
CA THR A 168 2.18 -4.36 -14.42
C THR A 168 2.99 -3.60 -15.46
N THR A 169 2.47 -2.45 -15.90
CA THR A 169 3.29 -1.44 -16.57
C THR A 169 3.93 -0.55 -15.51
N LEU A 170 5.23 -0.69 -15.28
CA LEU A 170 5.97 0.06 -14.25
C LEU A 170 6.89 1.09 -14.91
N THR A 171 6.57 2.37 -14.81
CA THR A 171 7.44 3.46 -15.25
C THR A 171 7.83 4.31 -14.05
N GLN A 172 9.09 4.23 -13.63
CA GLN A 172 9.64 4.94 -12.48
C GLN A 172 11.03 5.47 -12.83
N LYS A 173 11.49 6.51 -12.14
CA LYS A 173 12.82 7.08 -12.38
C LYS A 173 13.91 6.05 -12.12
N ALA A 174 13.82 5.33 -11.01
CA ALA A 174 14.78 4.30 -10.65
C ALA A 174 14.13 3.21 -9.79
N VAL A 175 14.72 2.02 -9.83
CA VAL A 175 14.51 0.96 -8.86
C VAL A 175 15.84 0.69 -8.17
N ASN A 176 15.96 1.15 -6.93
CA ASN A 176 17.12 0.92 -6.07
C ASN A 176 16.98 -0.45 -5.41
N LEU A 177 17.65 -1.43 -6.00
CA LEU A 177 17.71 -2.81 -5.51
C LEU A 177 18.89 -2.92 -4.55
N ASN A 178 18.64 -2.63 -3.28
CA ASN A 178 19.65 -2.57 -2.22
C ASN A 178 19.89 -3.95 -1.59
N GLU A 179 18.84 -4.74 -1.36
CA GLU A 179 18.93 -6.09 -0.80
C GLU A 179 17.82 -7.02 -1.31
N GLY A 180 18.06 -8.33 -1.23
CA GLY A 180 17.06 -9.36 -1.52
C GLY A 180 16.76 -9.51 -3.01
N THR A 181 15.52 -9.91 -3.34
CA THR A 181 15.13 -10.23 -4.71
C THR A 181 14.11 -9.24 -5.27
N LEU A 182 14.30 -8.84 -6.53
CA LEU A 182 13.28 -8.24 -7.37
C LEU A 182 12.90 -9.23 -8.48
N THR A 183 11.62 -9.60 -8.55
CA THR A 183 11.07 -10.42 -9.65
C THR A 183 10.13 -9.58 -10.49
N LEU A 184 10.41 -9.48 -11.79
CA LEU A 184 9.58 -8.83 -12.79
C LEU A 184 8.94 -9.91 -13.66
N ASN A 185 7.65 -10.17 -13.45
CA ASN A 185 6.89 -11.21 -14.16
C ASN A 185 5.83 -10.60 -15.07
N ASP A 186 5.81 -10.99 -16.34
CA ASP A 186 4.81 -10.53 -17.32
C ASP A 186 4.59 -9.01 -17.33
N SER A 187 5.66 -8.23 -17.10
CA SER A 187 5.57 -6.78 -16.85
C SER A 187 6.32 -5.99 -17.91
N THR A 188 5.78 -4.83 -18.30
CA THR A 188 6.50 -3.84 -19.11
C THR A 188 7.08 -2.80 -18.19
N VAL A 189 8.40 -2.77 -18.04
CA VAL A 189 9.10 -1.94 -17.07
C VAL A 189 9.96 -0.92 -17.80
N THR A 190 9.88 0.35 -17.40
CA THR A 190 10.69 1.45 -17.92
C THR A 190 11.32 2.20 -16.76
N THR A 191 12.57 1.88 -16.45
CA THR A 191 13.29 2.40 -15.28
C THR A 191 14.77 2.03 -15.36
N ASP A 192 15.61 2.72 -14.61
CA ASP A 192 16.98 2.27 -14.34
C ASP A 192 16.99 1.44 -13.05
N VAL A 193 17.45 0.19 -13.14
CA VAL A 193 17.62 -0.67 -11.97
C VAL A 193 19.03 -0.49 -11.43
N ILE A 194 19.15 0.06 -10.23
CA ILE A 194 20.42 0.34 -9.57
C ILE A 194 20.63 -0.74 -8.50
N ALA A 195 21.53 -1.69 -8.77
CA ALA A 195 21.67 -2.89 -7.95
C ALA A 195 22.93 -2.88 -7.07
N GLN A 196 22.77 -3.32 -5.82
CA GLN A 196 23.88 -3.56 -4.88
C GLN A 196 24.27 -5.04 -4.79
N ARG A 197 25.41 -5.34 -4.16
CA ARG A 197 25.87 -6.72 -3.93
C ARG A 197 24.86 -7.53 -3.12
N GLY A 198 24.79 -8.84 -3.37
CA GLY A 198 23.90 -9.73 -2.61
C GLY A 198 22.42 -9.64 -3.01
N THR A 199 22.13 -8.99 -4.12
CA THR A 199 20.78 -8.89 -4.67
C THR A 199 20.57 -9.86 -5.83
N ALA A 200 19.31 -10.15 -6.13
CA ALA A 200 18.92 -10.92 -7.31
C ALA A 200 17.83 -10.19 -8.08
N LEU A 201 18.02 -10.03 -9.39
CA LEU A 201 17.01 -9.55 -10.33
C LEU A 201 16.56 -10.70 -11.23
N LYS A 202 15.26 -10.97 -11.28
CA LYS A 202 14.66 -12.01 -12.12
C LYS A 202 13.69 -11.38 -13.11
N LEU A 203 13.87 -11.63 -14.40
CA LEU A 203 12.91 -11.31 -15.44
C LEU A 203 12.29 -12.62 -15.92
N THR A 204 10.97 -12.76 -15.77
CA THR A 204 10.24 -14.00 -16.09
C THR A 204 9.02 -13.73 -16.97
N GLY A 205 8.53 -14.78 -17.62
CA GLY A 205 7.36 -14.69 -18.50
C GLY A 205 7.60 -13.80 -19.71
N SER A 206 6.65 -12.90 -19.97
CA SER A 206 6.64 -11.95 -21.08
C SER A 206 7.26 -10.59 -20.74
N THR A 207 8.06 -10.50 -19.65
CA THR A 207 8.63 -9.24 -19.18
C THR A 207 9.54 -8.56 -20.20
N VAL A 208 9.38 -7.24 -20.35
CA VAL A 208 10.28 -6.36 -21.10
C VAL A 208 10.78 -5.26 -20.16
N LEU A 209 12.10 -5.07 -20.10
CA LEU A 209 12.73 -3.97 -19.37
C LEU A 209 13.33 -2.97 -20.37
N ASN A 210 12.90 -1.72 -20.29
CA ASN A 210 13.39 -0.58 -21.07
C ASN A 210 14.17 0.35 -20.13
N GLY A 211 15.49 0.27 -20.18
CA GLY A 211 16.38 1.05 -19.31
C GLY A 211 17.71 0.35 -19.14
N ALA A 212 18.50 0.77 -18.15
CA ALA A 212 19.77 0.14 -17.81
C ALA A 212 19.69 -0.61 -16.48
N ILE A 213 20.62 -1.55 -16.31
CA ILE A 213 20.95 -2.12 -15.00
C ILE A 213 22.34 -1.59 -14.64
N ASP A 214 22.44 -0.79 -13.59
CA ASP A 214 23.67 -0.16 -13.12
C ASP A 214 24.12 -0.74 -11.76
N PRO A 215 25.14 -1.61 -11.72
CA PRO A 215 25.69 -2.13 -10.48
C PRO A 215 26.65 -1.11 -9.83
N THR A 216 26.30 -0.56 -8.66
CA THR A 216 27.07 0.53 -8.01
C THR A 216 28.31 0.08 -7.23
N ASN A 217 28.58 -1.23 -7.16
CA ASN A 217 29.66 -1.81 -6.35
C ASN A 217 30.58 -2.76 -7.16
N VAL A 218 30.73 -2.57 -8.46
CA VAL A 218 31.79 -3.25 -9.24
C VAL A 218 33.11 -2.51 -9.02
N THR A 219 33.80 -2.86 -7.95
CA THR A 219 35.24 -2.63 -7.76
C THR A 219 35.99 -3.92 -7.98
#